data_AF-A0A3S3NG65-F1
#
_entry.id   AF-A0A3S3NG65-F1
#
_cell.length_a   1.000
_cell.length_b   1.000
_cell.length_c   1.000
_cell.angle_alpha   90.00
_cell.angle_beta   90.00
_cell.angle_gamma   90.00
#
_symmetry.space_group_name_H-M   'P 1'
#
loop_
_entity.id
_entity.type
_entity.pdbx_description
1 polymer ?
#
loop_
_entity_poly.entity_id
_entity_poly.type
_entity_poly.pdbx_seq_one_letter_code
_entity_poly.pdbx_strand_id
1 'polypeptide(L)' 'AGSDYAMASLDADKKPLDGSKTYRLHLPPNVPVNDFWAVTIYDTQTRSQLQTSQKFPTIGSQTEGMAKNLRQD' A
#
# COMPACT_ATOMS: atom_id res chain seq x y z
N ALA A 1 -9.48 -11.60 -17.08
CA ALA A 1 -9.31 -10.35 -16.32
C ALA A 1 -9.77 -10.58 -14.89
N GLY A 2 -9.10 -9.99 -13.91
CA GLY A 2 -9.39 -10.16 -12.49
C GLY A 2 -8.43 -9.36 -11.63
N SER A 3 -8.64 -9.41 -10.32
CA SER A 3 -7.82 -8.73 -9.33
C SER A 3 -7.64 -9.64 -8.12
N ASP A 4 -6.42 -9.66 -7.58
CA ASP A 4 -6.11 -10.31 -6.31
C ASP A 4 -5.86 -9.26 -5.23
N TYR A 5 -6.24 -9.57 -4.00
CA TYR A 5 -6.16 -8.65 -2.87
C TYR A 5 -5.46 -9.32 -1.69
N ALA A 6 -4.51 -8.61 -1.11
CA ALA A 6 -3.88 -8.95 0.16
C ALA A 6 -4.21 -7.87 1.20
N MET A 7 -4.23 -8.28 2.47
CA MET A 7 -4.46 -7.37 3.60
C MET A 7 -3.39 -7.61 4.66
N ALA A 8 -2.86 -6.52 5.20
CA ALA A 8 -1.97 -6.54 6.36
C ALA A 8 -2.57 -5.68 7.47
N SER A 9 -2.63 -6.23 8.68
CA SER A 9 -3.09 -5.52 9.88
C SER A 9 -1.99 -5.39 10.94
N LEU A 10 -0.84 -6.02 10.71
CA LEU A 10 0.30 -6.05 11.62
C LEU A 10 1.58 -5.62 10.90
N ASP A 11 2.52 -5.07 11.65
CA ASP A 11 3.88 -4.77 11.20
C ASP A 11 4.79 -6.02 11.18
N ALA A 12 6.08 -5.81 10.87
CA ALA A 12 7.09 -6.87 10.81
C ALA A 12 7.33 -7.57 12.17
N ASP A 13 7.09 -6.87 13.27
CA ASP A 13 7.22 -7.38 14.64
C ASP A 13 5.90 -8.00 15.16
N LYS A 14 4.91 -8.18 14.28
CA LYS A 14 3.57 -8.68 14.60
C LYS A 14 2.78 -7.78 15.55
N LYS A 15 3.06 -6.48 15.58
CA LYS A 15 2.28 -5.49 16.34
C LYS A 15 1.24 -4.84 15.43
N PRO A 16 0.07 -4.43 15.99
CA PRO A 16 -0.92 -3.66 15.22
C PRO A 16 -0.31 -2.40 14.62
N LEU A 17 -0.70 -2.07 13.39
CA LEU A 17 -0.32 -0.83 12.75
C LEU A 17 -0.92 0.37 13.51
N ASP A 18 -0.03 1.24 13.97
CA ASP A 18 -0.33 2.43 14.76
C ASP A 18 -0.11 3.71 13.93
N GLY A 19 -1.17 4.48 13.70
CA GLY A 19 -1.15 5.69 12.88
C GLY A 19 -0.26 6.83 13.39
N SER A 20 0.25 6.75 14.61
CA SER A 20 1.24 7.70 15.15
C SER A 20 2.68 7.42 14.69
N LYS A 21 2.92 6.30 14.00
CA LYS A 21 4.25 5.84 13.57
C LYS A 21 4.43 5.90 12.07
N THR A 22 5.68 5.88 11.63
CA THR A 22 6.05 5.79 10.21
C THR A 22 6.44 4.36 9.85
N TYR A 23 5.85 3.83 8.78
CA TYR A 23 6.14 2.50 8.25
C TYR A 23 6.66 2.60 6.82
N ARG A 24 7.37 1.56 6.38
CA ARG A 24 7.82 1.39 5.00
C ARG A 24 7.39 0.03 4.49
N LEU A 25 6.63 0.02 3.41
CA LEU A 25 6.39 -1.19 2.62
C LEU A 25 7.42 -1.22 1.48
N HIS A 26 8.20 -2.29 1.41
CA HIS A 26 9.11 -2.52 0.28
C HIS A 26 8.45 -3.51 -0.69
N LEU A 27 8.14 -3.04 -1.90
CA LEU A 27 7.73 -3.91 -3.00
C LEU A 27 8.96 -4.24 -3.86
N PRO A 28 9.22 -5.52 -4.18
CA PRO A 28 10.32 -5.86 -5.07
C PRO A 28 10.09 -5.26 -6.48
N PRO A 29 11.14 -5.10 -7.30
CA PRO A 29 10.97 -4.77 -8.70
C PRO A 29 10.14 -5.84 -9.41
N ASN A 30 9.48 -5.47 -10.52
CA ASN A 30 8.66 -6.39 -11.33
C ASN A 30 7.52 -7.07 -10.55
N VAL A 31 6.75 -6.30 -9.77
CA VAL A 31 5.52 -6.79 -9.10
C VAL A 31 4.66 -7.54 -10.14
N PRO A 32 4.18 -8.77 -9.84
CA PRO A 32 3.52 -9.64 -10.83
C PRO A 32 2.08 -9.20 -11.11
N VAL A 33 1.94 -8.08 -11.82
CA VAL A 33 0.66 -7.51 -12.25
C VAL A 33 0.71 -7.20 -13.74
N ASN A 34 -0.38 -7.44 -14.46
CA ASN A 34 -0.49 -7.07 -15.87
C ASN A 34 -0.80 -5.57 -16.03
N ASP A 35 -1.69 -5.03 -15.19
CA ASP A 35 -2.18 -3.65 -15.32
C ASP A 35 -1.52 -2.72 -14.28
N PHE A 36 -1.77 -2.94 -12.99
CA PHE A 36 -1.23 -2.10 -11.92
C PHE A 36 -1.30 -2.78 -10.55
N TRP A 37 -0.62 -2.18 -9.57
CA TRP A 37 -0.83 -2.45 -8.14
C TRP A 37 -1.21 -1.15 -7.43
N ALA A 38 -1.94 -1.28 -6.31
CA ALA A 38 -2.29 -0.18 -5.43
C ALA A 38 -2.27 -0.64 -3.97
N VAL A 39 -1.95 0.28 -3.06
CA VAL A 39 -2.00 0.09 -1.62
C VAL A 39 -2.90 1.18 -1.06
N THR A 40 -3.99 0.78 -0.39
CA THR A 40 -4.99 1.69 0.18
C THR A 40 -5.10 1.45 1.67
N ILE A 41 -5.13 2.53 2.46
CA ILE A 41 -5.24 2.46 3.91
C ILE A 41 -6.71 2.63 4.34
N TYR A 42 -7.12 1.80 5.30
CA TYR A 42 -8.47 1.77 5.85
C TYR A 42 -8.44 2.02 7.36
N ASP A 43 -9.48 2.68 7.85
CA ASP A 43 -9.75 2.80 9.28
C ASP A 43 -10.30 1.47 9.83
N THR A 44 -9.74 1.01 10.95
CA THR A 44 -10.09 -0.31 11.52
C THR A 44 -11.47 -0.33 12.17
N GLN A 45 -11.99 0.81 12.63
CA GLN A 45 -13.27 0.90 13.33
C GLN A 45 -14.44 0.84 12.34
N THR A 46 -14.36 1.64 11.27
CA THR A 46 -15.43 1.81 10.28
C THR A 46 -15.25 0.95 9.04
N ARG A 47 -14.04 0.40 8.83
CA ARG A 47 -13.64 -0.32 7.59
C ARG A 47 -13.81 0.52 6.33
N SER A 48 -13.81 1.84 6.49
CA SER A 48 -13.83 2.81 5.40
C SER A 48 -12.41 3.27 5.09
N GLN A 49 -12.20 3.90 3.92
CA GLN A 49 -10.92 4.52 3.59
C GLN A 49 -10.50 5.51 4.69
N LEU A 50 -9.23 5.46 5.11
CA LEU A 50 -8.75 6.29 6.21
C LEU A 50 -8.87 7.78 5.88
N GLN A 51 -9.51 8.53 6.76
CA GLN A 51 -9.74 9.96 6.57
C GLN A 51 -8.56 10.76 7.13
N THR A 52 -7.96 11.60 6.29
CA THR A 52 -6.86 12.51 6.64
C THR A 52 -7.02 13.81 5.83
N SER A 53 -6.08 14.76 5.97
CA SER A 53 -6.02 15.91 5.07
C SER A 53 -5.63 15.54 3.63
N GLN A 54 -5.06 14.36 3.39
CA GLN A 54 -4.82 13.83 2.06
C GLN A 54 -6.12 13.30 1.44
N LYS A 55 -6.43 13.74 0.22
CA LYS A 55 -7.69 13.43 -0.48
C LYS A 55 -7.93 11.93 -0.69
N PHE A 56 -6.89 11.17 -1.03
CA PHE A 56 -6.99 9.73 -1.28
C PHE A 56 -5.92 8.98 -0.48
N PRO A 57 -6.28 8.03 0.40
CA PRO A 57 -5.32 7.27 1.19
C PRO A 57 -4.77 6.07 0.39
N THR A 58 -4.50 6.27 -0.90
CA THR A 58 -4.02 5.24 -1.82
C THR A 58 -2.80 5.73 -2.59
N ILE A 59 -1.86 4.82 -2.82
CA ILE A 59 -0.73 4.99 -3.75
C ILE A 59 -0.60 3.74 -4.61
N GLY A 60 -0.09 3.88 -5.82
CA GLY A 60 0.06 2.76 -6.74
C GLY A 60 1.09 2.99 -7.83
N SER A 61 1.26 2.01 -8.72
CA SER A 61 2.19 2.11 -9.85
C SER A 61 1.86 3.21 -10.86
N GLN A 62 0.66 3.79 -10.77
CA GLN A 62 0.16 4.87 -11.62
C GLN A 62 0.09 6.23 -10.90
N THR A 63 0.43 6.30 -9.61
CA THR A 63 0.49 7.58 -8.90
C THR A 63 1.66 8.41 -9.45
N GLU A 64 1.38 9.67 -9.80
CA GLU A 64 2.39 10.60 -10.31
C GLU A 64 3.57 10.73 -9.35
N GLY A 65 4.79 10.70 -9.89
CA GLY A 65 6.02 10.81 -9.09
C GLY A 65 6.42 9.56 -8.29
N MET A 66 5.69 8.44 -8.40
CA MET A 66 6.09 7.20 -7.74
C MET A 66 7.36 6.60 -8.34
N ALA A 67 8.43 6.60 -7.54
CA ALA A 67 9.68 5.94 -7.89
C ALA A 67 9.50 4.41 -7.91
N LYS A 68 9.94 3.78 -9.01
CA LYS A 68 9.99 2.32 -9.13
C LYS A 68 11.36 1.84 -8.66
N ASN A 69 11.40 0.76 -7.89
CA ASN A 69 12.66 0.09 -7.59
C ASN A 69 13.30 -0.39 -8.90
N LEU A 70 14.60 -0.16 -9.05
CA LEU A 70 15.35 -0.56 -10.24
C LEU A 70 15.28 -2.08 -10.40
N ARG A 71 15.16 -2.52 -11.65
CA ARG A 71 15.34 -3.92 -11.99
C ARG A 71 16.77 -4.31 -11.60
N GLN A 72 16.91 -5.33 -10.77
CA GLN A 72 18.17 -6.04 -10.62
C GLN A 72 18.10 -7.21 -11.60
N ASP A 73 18.83 -7.10 -12.69
CA ASP A 73 19.15 -8.18 -13.63
C ASP A 73 20.46 -8.89 -13.22
#